data_AF-A0A2N1P115-F1
#
_entry.id   AF-A0A2N1P115-F1
#
_cell.length_a   1.000
_cell.length_b   1.000
_cell.length_c   1.000
_cell.angle_alpha   90.00
_cell.angle_beta   90.00
_cell.angle_gamma   90.00
#
_symmetry.space_group_name_H-M   'P 1'
#
loop_
_entity.id
_entity.type
_entity.pdbx_description
1 polymer ?
#
loop_
_entity_poly.entity_id
_entity_poly.type
_entity_poly.pdbx_seq_one_letter_code
_entity_poly.pdbx_strand_id
1 'polypeptide(L)'
;MVSPLITPFRFAIVEDEVYRGAYPKNRNYRFLKRLKLKTMLSLVPDPPVPELLEFCQNENIKNIHFHVRKVKDNVPLNYNKVVQLIQIIIDPSSLPVFVHCLDGANVTGLVIACLRKLQMWNISSAMGEFLRYLRGGVISSEESEFVEKFSAEIEIPCTIPTWLWGGHVTFNKHPTLKLKFLDPNMVEQQEQQKKKSGFHVVEVVEKRVGGK
;
A
#
# COMPACT_ATOMS: atom_id res chain seq x y z
N MET A 1 34.34 -8.45 17.94
CA MET A 1 33.71 -7.39 17.12
C MET A 1 32.24 -7.74 16.91
N VAL A 2 31.32 -6.80 17.12
CA VAL A 2 29.90 -7.01 16.79
C VAL A 2 29.78 -7.07 15.26
N SER A 3 29.20 -8.14 14.73
CA SER A 3 29.00 -8.29 13.27
C SER A 3 28.19 -7.09 12.71
N PRO A 4 28.44 -6.65 11.46
CA PRO A 4 27.76 -5.51 10.86
C PRO A 4 26.28 -5.81 10.60
N LEU A 5 25.39 -4.83 10.82
CA LEU A 5 23.98 -4.96 10.45
C LEU A 5 23.82 -4.89 8.94
N ILE A 6 23.21 -5.91 8.36
CA ILE A 6 23.03 -6.02 6.92
C ILE A 6 21.54 -5.96 6.63
N THR A 7 21.07 -4.91 5.97
CA THR A 7 19.68 -4.81 5.55
C THR A 7 19.37 -5.82 4.44
N PRO A 8 18.10 -6.24 4.26
CA PRO A 8 17.70 -6.91 3.03
C PRO A 8 18.11 -6.10 1.79
N PHE A 9 18.31 -6.79 0.67
CA PHE A 9 18.59 -6.10 -0.59
C PHE A 9 17.42 -5.17 -0.96
N ARG A 10 17.72 -3.98 -1.51
CA ARG A 10 16.71 -2.93 -1.79
C ARG A 10 15.84 -2.55 -0.59
N PHE A 11 16.36 -2.70 0.62
CA PHE A 11 15.67 -2.21 1.81
C PHE A 11 15.45 -0.70 1.72
N ALA A 12 14.25 -0.26 2.07
CA ALA A 12 13.94 1.15 2.26
C ALA A 12 12.75 1.32 3.22
N ILE A 13 12.70 2.51 3.82
CA ILE A 13 11.51 3.01 4.51
C ILE A 13 10.56 3.56 3.44
N VAL A 14 9.33 3.07 3.42
CA VAL A 14 8.27 3.56 2.52
C VAL A 14 7.54 4.70 3.21
N GLU A 15 7.11 4.46 4.44
CA GLU A 15 6.49 5.41 5.37
C GLU A 15 6.90 5.04 6.80
N ASP A 16 6.48 5.83 7.78
CA ASP A 16 6.67 5.45 9.18
C ASP A 16 6.07 4.07 9.47
N GLU A 17 6.87 3.21 10.09
CA GLU A 17 6.55 1.79 10.35
C GLU A 17 6.24 0.92 9.11
N VAL A 18 6.40 1.42 7.89
CA VAL A 18 6.22 0.66 6.63
C VAL A 18 7.55 0.51 5.91
N TYR A 19 8.02 -0.71 5.77
CA TYR A 19 9.30 -1.04 5.17
C TYR A 19 9.12 -1.92 3.93
N ARG A 20 10.06 -1.80 2.99
CA ARG A 20 10.14 -2.65 1.80
C ARG A 20 11.51 -3.30 1.67
N GLY A 21 11.60 -4.38 0.90
CA GLY A 21 12.88 -4.95 0.48
C GLY A 21 12.75 -6.26 -0.30
N ALA A 22 13.89 -6.92 -0.51
CA ALA A 22 13.99 -8.26 -1.07
C ALA A 22 13.77 -9.33 0.00
N TYR A 23 13.69 -10.58 -0.45
CA TYR A 23 13.55 -11.74 0.41
C TYR A 23 14.64 -11.78 1.49
N PRO A 24 14.27 -11.79 2.79
CA PRO A 24 15.24 -11.84 3.87
C PRO A 24 16.10 -13.11 3.85
N LYS A 25 17.39 -12.96 4.16
CA LYS A 25 18.31 -14.07 4.42
C LYS A 25 18.79 -14.02 5.88
N ASN A 26 19.36 -15.10 6.40
CA ASN A 26 19.87 -15.18 7.78
C ASN A 26 20.73 -13.98 8.21
N ARG A 27 21.59 -13.48 7.31
CA ARG A 27 22.43 -12.29 7.56
C ARG A 27 21.64 -11.00 7.84
N ASN A 28 20.36 -10.95 7.45
CA ASN A 28 19.47 -9.80 7.58
C ASN A 28 18.67 -9.80 8.88
N TYR A 29 18.50 -10.96 9.53
CA TYR A 29 17.57 -11.11 10.66
C TYR A 29 17.94 -10.25 11.85
N ARG A 30 19.24 -10.07 12.11
CA ARG A 30 19.70 -9.19 13.18
C ARG A 30 19.32 -7.72 12.94
N PHE A 31 19.26 -7.28 11.68
CA PHE A 31 18.76 -5.95 11.33
C PHE A 31 17.23 -5.91 11.48
N LEU A 32 16.51 -6.86 10.88
CA LEU A 32 15.04 -6.90 10.90
C LEU A 32 14.46 -6.96 12.32
N LYS A 33 15.13 -7.68 13.23
CA LYS A 33 14.78 -7.72 14.66
C LYS A 33 14.72 -6.33 15.30
N ARG A 34 15.54 -5.38 14.86
CA ARG A 34 15.56 -4.01 15.39
C ARG A 34 14.37 -3.17 14.94
N LEU A 35 13.75 -3.53 13.82
CA LEU A 35 12.54 -2.86 13.32
C LEU A 35 11.30 -3.22 14.16
N LYS A 36 11.40 -4.25 15.02
CA LYS A 36 10.30 -4.74 15.87
C LYS A 36 9.02 -4.96 15.07
N LEU A 37 9.17 -5.61 13.91
CA LEU A 37 8.08 -5.87 12.98
C LEU A 37 6.96 -6.62 13.69
N LYS A 38 5.72 -6.26 13.39
CA LYS A 38 4.55 -7.04 13.76
C LYS A 38 4.11 -7.95 12.62
N THR A 39 4.31 -7.50 11.38
CA THR A 39 3.85 -8.21 10.18
C THR A 39 4.95 -8.28 9.13
N MET A 40 5.03 -9.42 8.44
CA MET A 40 5.85 -9.61 7.24
C MET A 40 4.97 -10.09 6.08
N LEU A 41 4.92 -9.31 5.01
CA LEU A 41 4.18 -9.63 3.79
C LEU A 41 5.12 -10.27 2.76
N SER A 42 5.02 -11.59 2.60
CA SER A 42 5.86 -12.37 1.69
C SER A 42 5.15 -12.61 0.35
N LEU A 43 5.53 -11.85 -0.68
CA LEU A 43 4.96 -11.87 -2.03
C LEU A 43 5.79 -12.77 -2.97
N VAL A 44 5.72 -14.09 -2.79
CA VAL A 44 6.62 -15.05 -3.44
C VAL A 44 5.89 -16.27 -4.00
N PRO A 45 6.48 -17.00 -4.97
CA PRO A 45 5.82 -18.13 -5.62
C PRO A 45 5.59 -19.29 -4.66
N ASP A 46 6.61 -19.62 -3.88
CA ASP A 46 6.59 -20.75 -2.96
C ASP A 46 6.45 -20.25 -1.52
N PRO A 47 5.87 -21.05 -0.61
CA PRO A 47 5.86 -20.70 0.80
C PRO A 47 7.27 -20.33 1.31
N PRO A 48 7.38 -19.39 2.28
CA PRO A 48 8.67 -19.06 2.87
C PRO A 48 9.41 -20.28 3.41
N VAL A 49 10.74 -20.24 3.30
CA VAL A 49 11.60 -21.32 3.81
C VAL A 49 11.50 -21.42 5.34
N PRO A 50 11.66 -22.63 5.92
CA PRO A 50 11.50 -22.84 7.36
C PRO A 50 12.31 -21.87 8.22
N GLU A 51 13.52 -21.49 7.80
CA GLU A 51 14.39 -20.58 8.53
C GLU A 51 13.80 -19.17 8.65
N LEU A 52 13.05 -18.70 7.64
CA LEU A 52 12.36 -17.40 7.72
C LEU A 52 11.14 -17.50 8.64
N LEU A 53 10.42 -18.62 8.60
CA LEU A 53 9.26 -18.86 9.45
C LEU A 53 9.66 -18.97 10.93
N GLU A 54 10.75 -19.67 11.23
CA GLU A 54 11.32 -19.79 12.57
C GLU A 54 11.77 -18.41 13.10
N PHE A 55 12.43 -17.61 12.27
CA PHE A 55 12.76 -16.23 12.64
C PHE A 55 11.50 -15.42 12.97
N CYS A 56 10.47 -15.50 12.12
CA CYS A 56 9.21 -14.79 12.37
C CYS A 56 8.56 -15.25 13.67
N GLN A 57 8.52 -16.56 13.94
CA GLN A 57 7.98 -17.11 15.18
C GLN A 57 8.74 -16.61 16.42
N ASN A 58 10.07 -16.67 16.39
CA ASN A 58 10.92 -16.26 17.50
C ASN A 58 10.81 -14.76 17.84
N GLU A 59 10.55 -13.92 16.84
CA GLU A 59 10.37 -12.47 17.01
C GLU A 59 8.88 -12.05 17.08
N ASN A 60 7.94 -13.00 17.16
CA ASN A 60 6.49 -12.77 17.19
C ASN A 60 5.96 -11.96 15.97
N ILE A 61 6.56 -12.17 14.80
CA ILE A 61 6.16 -11.55 13.54
C ILE A 61 5.11 -12.45 12.86
N LYS A 62 3.96 -11.88 12.53
CA LYS A 62 2.96 -12.55 11.68
C LYS A 62 3.45 -12.54 10.23
N ASN A 63 3.96 -13.66 9.75
CA ASN A 63 4.23 -13.84 8.33
C ASN A 63 2.93 -14.15 7.57
N ILE A 64 2.59 -13.33 6.57
CA ILE A 64 1.45 -13.54 5.68
C ILE A 64 1.99 -13.77 4.28
N HIS A 65 1.88 -14.99 3.80
CA HIS A 65 2.31 -15.39 2.46
C HIS A 65 1.21 -15.13 1.43
N PHE A 66 1.57 -14.42 0.36
CA PHE A 66 0.77 -14.31 -0.84
C PHE A 66 1.50 -15.06 -1.97
N HIS A 67 0.82 -16.06 -2.55
CA HIS A 67 1.33 -16.71 -3.76
C HIS A 67 1.34 -15.71 -4.93
N VAL A 68 2.55 -15.32 -5.35
CA VAL A 68 2.80 -14.43 -6.49
C VAL A 68 3.83 -15.08 -7.40
N ARG A 69 3.46 -15.30 -8.66
CA ARG A 69 4.35 -15.92 -9.66
C ARG A 69 5.57 -15.03 -9.91
N LYS A 70 6.68 -15.64 -10.35
CA LYS A 70 7.85 -14.89 -10.82
C LYS A 70 7.44 -14.01 -11.99
N VAL A 71 7.97 -12.79 -12.02
CA VAL A 71 7.80 -11.88 -13.15
C VAL A 71 8.41 -12.53 -14.38
N LYS A 72 7.61 -12.66 -15.43
CA LYS A 72 8.02 -13.06 -16.77
C LYS A 72 7.67 -11.89 -17.70
N ASP A 73 6.62 -12.06 -18.50
CA ASP A 73 6.19 -11.07 -19.49
C ASP A 73 4.99 -10.22 -19.05
N ASN A 74 4.31 -10.61 -17.95
CA ASN A 74 3.12 -9.94 -17.45
C ASN A 74 3.22 -9.62 -15.95
N VAL A 75 2.43 -8.64 -15.51
CA VAL A 75 2.23 -8.30 -14.10
C VAL A 75 1.66 -9.51 -13.34
N PRO A 76 2.35 -10.03 -12.30
CA PRO A 76 1.95 -11.27 -11.62
C PRO A 76 0.88 -11.06 -10.52
N LEU A 77 0.34 -9.84 -10.40
CA LEU A 77 -0.68 -9.44 -9.43
C LEU A 77 -1.97 -9.02 -10.15
N ASN A 78 -3.09 -9.18 -9.46
CA ASN A 78 -4.37 -8.58 -9.86
C ASN A 78 -4.79 -7.51 -8.85
N TYR A 79 -5.78 -6.70 -9.19
CA TYR A 79 -6.23 -5.59 -8.34
C TYR A 79 -6.70 -6.07 -6.97
N ASN A 80 -7.43 -7.18 -6.89
CA ASN A 80 -7.93 -7.72 -5.63
C ASN A 80 -6.80 -8.08 -4.65
N LYS A 81 -5.70 -8.69 -5.13
CA LYS A 81 -4.54 -8.95 -4.29
C LYS A 81 -3.87 -7.67 -3.82
N VAL A 82 -3.72 -6.67 -4.70
CA VAL A 82 -3.14 -5.37 -4.32
C VAL A 82 -3.99 -4.66 -3.28
N VAL A 83 -5.32 -4.71 -3.41
CA VAL A 83 -6.28 -4.18 -2.43
C VAL A 83 -6.08 -4.84 -1.07
N GLN A 84 -6.03 -6.18 -1.00
CA GLN A 84 -5.78 -6.90 0.26
C GLN A 84 -4.45 -6.50 0.90
N LEU A 85 -3.40 -6.36 0.09
CA LEU A 85 -2.08 -5.95 0.58
C LEU A 85 -2.09 -4.53 1.13
N ILE A 86 -2.69 -3.58 0.40
CA ILE A 86 -2.81 -2.19 0.85
C ILE A 86 -3.62 -2.12 2.15
N GLN A 87 -4.73 -2.84 2.26
CA GLN A 87 -5.54 -2.87 3.48
C GLN A 87 -4.76 -3.38 4.69
N ILE A 88 -3.87 -4.36 4.52
CA ILE A 88 -2.97 -4.81 5.60
C ILE A 88 -1.92 -3.74 5.92
N ILE A 89 -1.35 -3.08 4.90
CA ILE A 89 -0.31 -2.06 5.07
C ILE A 89 -0.83 -0.83 5.82
N ILE A 90 -2.07 -0.41 5.55
CA ILE A 90 -2.66 0.79 6.17
C ILE A 90 -3.29 0.51 7.54
N ASP A 91 -3.43 -0.76 7.94
CA ASP A 91 -4.02 -1.13 9.23
C ASP A 91 -2.99 -0.95 10.36
N PRO A 92 -3.22 -0.04 11.33
CA PRO A 92 -2.34 0.15 12.47
C PRO A 92 -2.10 -1.14 13.28
N SER A 93 -3.05 -2.07 13.26
CA SER A 93 -2.90 -3.36 13.93
C SER A 93 -1.84 -4.25 13.28
N SER A 94 -1.39 -3.94 12.07
CA SER A 94 -0.38 -4.68 11.33
C SER A 94 1.01 -4.02 11.34
N LEU A 95 1.13 -2.78 11.83
CA LEU A 95 2.38 -2.01 11.88
C LEU A 95 3.23 -2.38 13.12
N PRO A 96 4.58 -2.35 13.01
CA PRO A 96 5.37 -2.14 11.79
C PRO A 96 5.35 -3.33 10.82
N VAL A 97 5.33 -3.03 9.52
CA VAL A 97 5.20 -4.02 8.44
C VAL A 97 6.41 -4.01 7.51
N PHE A 98 6.87 -5.20 7.11
CA PHE A 98 7.89 -5.37 6.07
C PHE A 98 7.30 -6.10 4.85
N VAL A 99 7.29 -5.42 3.69
CA VAL A 99 6.78 -5.95 2.42
C VAL A 99 7.93 -6.39 1.53
N HIS A 100 7.91 -7.63 1.07
CA HIS A 100 8.95 -8.12 0.17
C HIS A 100 8.45 -9.09 -0.88
N CYS A 101 9.14 -9.12 -2.01
CA CYS A 101 9.08 -10.22 -2.97
C CYS A 101 10.43 -10.94 -2.99
N LEU A 102 10.81 -11.57 -4.11
CA LEU A 102 12.11 -12.24 -4.23
C LEU A 102 13.27 -11.25 -4.20
N ASP A 103 13.21 -10.18 -5.01
CA ASP A 103 14.31 -9.21 -5.19
C ASP A 103 13.98 -7.78 -4.73
N GLY A 104 12.75 -7.55 -4.26
CA GLY A 104 12.28 -6.25 -3.81
C GLY A 104 12.11 -5.20 -4.92
N ALA A 105 12.06 -5.59 -6.20
CA ALA A 105 11.81 -4.70 -7.34
C ALA A 105 10.35 -4.73 -7.77
N ASN A 106 10.01 -5.48 -8.81
CA ASN A 106 8.77 -5.37 -9.58
C ASN A 106 7.51 -5.55 -8.72
N VAL A 107 7.34 -6.73 -8.10
CA VAL A 107 6.13 -7.04 -7.32
C VAL A 107 5.96 -6.10 -6.13
N THR A 108 7.01 -5.91 -5.32
CA THR A 108 6.96 -4.99 -4.18
C THR A 108 6.74 -3.56 -4.65
N GLY A 109 7.46 -3.12 -5.67
CA GLY A 109 7.38 -1.77 -6.22
C GLY A 109 6.01 -1.44 -6.80
N LEU A 110 5.36 -2.39 -7.48
CA LEU A 110 4.00 -2.24 -7.98
C LEU A 110 2.99 -2.02 -6.84
N VAL A 111 3.09 -2.81 -5.77
CA VAL A 111 2.23 -2.65 -4.58
C VAL A 111 2.46 -1.28 -3.94
N ILE A 112 3.73 -0.86 -3.78
CA ILE A 112 4.06 0.46 -3.24
C ILE A 112 3.56 1.58 -4.16
N ALA A 113 3.66 1.45 -5.49
CA ALA A 113 3.12 2.44 -6.43
C ALA A 113 1.59 2.57 -6.33
N CYS A 114 0.87 1.46 -6.14
CA CYS A 114 -0.57 1.49 -5.86
C CYS A 114 -0.89 2.09 -4.48
N LEU A 115 -0.05 1.87 -3.46
CA LEU A 115 -0.16 2.56 -2.18
C LEU A 115 0.05 4.08 -2.35
N ARG A 116 1.02 4.52 -3.16
CA ARG A 116 1.21 5.95 -3.48
C ARG A 116 -0.03 6.56 -4.14
N LYS A 117 -0.75 5.80 -4.97
CA LYS A 117 -2.04 6.24 -5.50
C LYS A 117 -3.08 6.46 -4.39
N LEU A 118 -3.18 5.58 -3.39
CA LEU A 118 -4.06 5.79 -2.23
C LEU A 118 -3.66 7.05 -1.44
N GLN A 119 -2.36 7.31 -1.32
CA GLN A 119 -1.84 8.53 -0.71
C GLN A 119 -2.04 9.79 -1.58
N MET A 120 -2.71 9.67 -2.73
CA MET A 120 -2.94 10.76 -3.69
C MET A 120 -1.64 11.39 -4.23
N TRP A 121 -0.57 10.62 -4.33
CA TRP A 121 0.62 11.07 -5.06
C TRP A 121 0.30 11.25 -6.53
N ASN A 122 0.97 12.21 -7.16
CA ASN A 122 0.94 12.29 -8.62
C ASN A 122 1.61 11.05 -9.22
N ILE A 123 1.08 10.58 -10.35
CA ILE A 123 1.51 9.31 -10.95
C ILE A 123 2.99 9.31 -11.32
N SER A 124 3.52 10.44 -11.81
CA SER A 124 4.93 10.58 -12.18
C SER A 124 5.87 10.39 -10.99
N SER A 125 5.53 10.91 -9.81
CA SER A 125 6.29 10.70 -8.57
C SER A 125 6.20 9.25 -8.10
N ALA A 126 5.03 8.62 -8.17
CA ALA A 126 4.87 7.20 -7.83
C ALA A 126 5.71 6.30 -8.76
N MET A 127 5.68 6.56 -10.07
CA MET A 127 6.50 5.85 -11.05
C MET A 127 7.99 6.13 -10.87
N GLY A 128 8.37 7.38 -10.56
CA GLY A 128 9.76 7.73 -10.28
C GLY A 128 10.32 6.98 -9.06
N GLU A 129 9.51 6.80 -8.01
CA GLU A 129 9.88 5.93 -6.89
C GLU A 129 10.00 4.48 -7.33
N PHE A 130 9.02 3.95 -8.08
CA PHE A 130 9.05 2.57 -8.56
C PHE A 130 10.32 2.28 -9.37
N LEU A 131 10.64 3.16 -10.33
CA LEU A 131 11.80 3.05 -11.22
C LEU A 131 13.12 2.90 -10.45
N ARG A 132 13.28 3.62 -9.32
CA ARG A 132 14.49 3.60 -8.49
C ARG A 132 14.85 2.20 -7.99
N TYR A 133 13.87 1.33 -7.83
CA TYR A 133 14.07 -0.02 -7.31
C TYR A 133 14.11 -1.10 -8.40
N LEU A 134 13.81 -0.78 -9.67
CA LEU A 134 13.79 -1.77 -10.74
C LEU A 134 15.19 -2.20 -11.19
N ARG A 135 15.30 -3.44 -11.65
CA ARG A 135 16.52 -3.93 -12.28
C ARG A 135 16.57 -3.37 -13.71
N GLY A 136 17.56 -2.55 -14.01
CA GLY A 136 17.71 -1.95 -15.34
C GLY A 136 16.95 -0.63 -15.55
N GLY A 137 16.20 -0.16 -14.56
CA GLY A 137 15.60 1.18 -14.58
C GLY A 137 14.58 1.39 -15.70
N VAL A 138 13.77 0.37 -16.00
CA VAL A 138 12.67 0.45 -16.96
C VAL A 138 11.43 -0.19 -16.34
N ILE A 139 10.31 0.55 -16.32
CA ILE A 139 8.97 0.05 -15.99
C ILE A 139 8.36 -0.47 -17.29
N SER A 140 7.79 -1.69 -17.29
CA SER A 140 7.15 -2.22 -18.49
C SER A 140 5.85 -1.49 -18.84
N SER A 141 5.37 -1.61 -20.08
CA SER A 141 4.08 -1.07 -20.50
C SER A 141 2.93 -1.59 -19.63
N GLU A 142 2.97 -2.89 -19.32
CA GLU A 142 1.96 -3.59 -18.53
C GLU A 142 1.98 -3.12 -17.06
N GLU A 143 3.18 -2.90 -16.50
CA GLU A 143 3.33 -2.33 -15.15
C GLU A 143 2.83 -0.89 -15.09
N SER A 144 3.16 -0.06 -16.09
CA SER A 144 2.70 1.32 -16.16
C SER A 144 1.17 1.38 -16.24
N GLU A 145 0.60 0.64 -17.18
CA GLU A 145 -0.84 0.56 -17.40
C GLU A 145 -1.56 0.03 -16.16
N PHE A 146 -0.99 -0.99 -15.50
CA PHE A 146 -1.58 -1.56 -14.29
C PHE A 146 -1.76 -0.51 -13.20
N VAL A 147 -0.70 0.26 -12.90
CA VAL A 147 -0.74 1.28 -11.84
C VAL A 147 -1.63 2.44 -12.28
N GLU A 148 -1.51 2.93 -13.52
CA GLU A 148 -2.33 4.04 -14.04
C GLU A 148 -3.83 3.73 -13.96
N LYS A 149 -4.23 2.54 -14.41
CA LYS A 149 -5.62 2.08 -14.43
C LYS A 149 -6.11 1.50 -13.10
N PHE A 150 -5.22 1.34 -12.11
CA PHE A 150 -5.59 0.81 -10.79
C PHE A 150 -6.74 1.61 -10.19
N SER A 151 -7.91 0.96 -10.13
CA SER A 151 -9.17 1.47 -9.61
C SER A 151 -9.89 0.34 -8.90
N ALA A 152 -10.19 0.55 -7.62
CA ALA A 152 -10.84 -0.44 -6.77
C ALA A 152 -11.53 0.23 -5.57
N GLU A 153 -12.33 -0.54 -4.84
CA GLU A 153 -12.79 -0.16 -3.50
C GLU A 153 -11.75 -0.60 -2.47
N ILE A 154 -11.32 0.33 -1.61
CA ILE A 154 -10.40 0.07 -0.50
C ILE A 154 -11.14 0.37 0.80
N GLU A 155 -11.11 -0.60 1.72
CA GLU A 155 -11.63 -0.38 3.06
C GLU A 155 -10.59 0.33 3.92
N ILE A 156 -10.99 1.45 4.52
CA ILE A 156 -10.14 2.29 5.34
C ILE A 156 -10.38 1.93 6.81
N PRO A 157 -9.33 1.60 7.59
CA PRO A 157 -9.46 1.20 8.99
C PRO A 157 -10.03 2.33 9.85
N CYS A 158 -10.56 1.98 11.03
CA CYS A 158 -11.12 2.97 11.95
C CYS A 158 -10.09 3.98 12.46
N THR A 159 -8.82 3.58 12.51
CA THR A 159 -7.69 4.45 12.83
C THR A 159 -6.81 4.57 11.61
N ILE A 160 -6.67 5.78 11.07
CA ILE A 160 -5.85 6.06 9.91
C ILE A 160 -4.43 6.40 10.41
N PRO A 161 -3.36 5.74 9.92
CA PRO A 161 -2.00 6.11 10.26
C PRO A 161 -1.71 7.58 9.92
N THR A 162 -0.87 8.26 10.70
CA THR A 162 -0.57 9.70 10.51
C THR A 162 0.08 9.99 9.15
N TRP A 163 0.87 9.06 8.61
CA TRP A 163 1.45 9.16 7.27
C TRP A 163 0.42 9.02 6.14
N LEU A 164 -0.78 8.52 6.43
CA LEU A 164 -1.89 8.46 5.50
C LEU A 164 -2.81 9.66 5.73
N TRP A 165 -2.68 10.67 4.88
CA TRP A 165 -3.50 11.90 4.90
C TRP A 165 -3.45 12.71 6.22
N GLY A 166 -2.41 12.54 7.04
CA GLY A 166 -2.34 13.19 8.36
C GLY A 166 -3.19 12.49 9.43
N GLY A 167 -3.59 11.24 9.20
CA GLY A 167 -4.42 10.45 10.13
C GLY A 167 -5.91 10.81 10.10
N HIS A 168 -6.35 11.65 9.15
CA HIS A 168 -7.75 12.04 8.99
C HIS A 168 -8.07 12.35 7.53
N VAL A 169 -9.34 12.27 7.15
CA VAL A 169 -9.79 12.54 5.76
C VAL A 169 -10.18 14.01 5.63
N THR A 170 -9.55 14.73 4.71
CA THR A 170 -9.80 16.16 4.44
C THR A 170 -10.44 16.42 3.07
N PHE A 171 -10.73 15.36 2.32
CA PHE A 171 -11.24 15.43 0.95
C PHE A 171 -12.57 14.69 0.80
N ASN A 172 -13.41 15.16 -0.12
CA ASN A 172 -14.75 14.58 -0.33
C ASN A 172 -14.72 13.27 -1.12
N LYS A 173 -13.77 13.14 -2.05
CA LYS A 173 -13.65 11.99 -2.95
C LYS A 173 -12.19 11.77 -3.33
N HIS A 174 -11.76 10.51 -3.33
CA HIS A 174 -10.46 10.13 -3.86
C HIS A 174 -10.48 10.19 -5.41
N PRO A 175 -9.44 10.73 -6.07
CA PRO A 175 -9.46 10.96 -7.51
C PRO A 175 -9.64 9.69 -8.35
N THR A 176 -9.11 8.55 -7.88
CA THR A 176 -9.03 7.32 -8.68
C THR A 176 -9.55 6.06 -7.99
N LEU A 177 -9.95 6.13 -6.72
CA LEU A 177 -10.29 4.96 -5.90
C LEU A 177 -11.63 5.19 -5.21
N LYS A 178 -12.36 4.12 -4.93
CA LYS A 178 -13.54 4.16 -4.06
C LYS A 178 -13.08 3.84 -2.64
N LEU A 179 -13.49 4.64 -1.67
CA LEU A 179 -13.12 4.44 -0.27
C LEU A 179 -14.36 3.99 0.52
N LYS A 180 -14.20 2.93 1.31
CA LYS A 180 -15.22 2.43 2.25
C LYS A 180 -14.66 2.55 3.66
N PHE A 181 -15.23 3.44 4.47
CA PHE A 181 -14.73 3.68 5.83
C PHE A 181 -15.33 2.67 6.80
N LEU A 182 -14.50 2.09 7.65
CA LEU A 182 -14.95 1.16 8.68
C LEU A 182 -15.37 1.86 9.98
N ASP A 183 -14.93 3.12 10.21
CA ASP A 183 -15.40 3.94 11.34
C ASP A 183 -16.82 4.47 11.06
N PRO A 184 -17.83 4.12 11.88
CA PRO A 184 -19.19 4.63 11.75
C PRO A 184 -19.28 6.17 11.76
N ASN A 185 -18.44 6.84 12.56
CA ASN A 185 -18.47 8.30 12.66
C ASN A 185 -18.04 8.97 11.35
N MET A 186 -17.06 8.38 10.65
CA MET A 186 -16.61 8.87 9.34
C MET A 186 -17.66 8.66 8.25
N VAL A 187 -18.41 7.56 8.33
CA VAL A 187 -19.53 7.28 7.42
C VAL A 187 -20.61 8.37 7.58
N GLU A 188 -21.00 8.67 8.82
CA GLU A 188 -21.99 9.71 9.11
C GLU A 188 -21.55 11.11 8.64
N GLN A 189 -20.29 11.48 8.87
CA GLN A 189 -19.74 12.76 8.41
C GLN A 189 -19.79 12.90 6.88
N GLN A 190 -19.50 11.83 6.14
CA GLN A 190 -19.60 11.84 4.67
C GLN A 190 -21.04 11.92 4.18
N GLU A 191 -21.98 11.25 4.85
CA GLU A 191 -23.40 11.37 4.51
C GLU A 191 -23.93 12.78 4.75
N GLN A 192 -23.53 13.42 5.85
CA GLN A 192 -23.89 14.81 6.15
C GLN A 192 -23.28 15.79 5.14
N GLN A 193 -22.02 15.61 4.74
CA GLN A 193 -21.40 16.43 3.70
C GLN A 193 -22.05 16.23 2.33
N LYS A 194 -22.38 14.99 1.94
CA LYS A 194 -23.13 14.70 0.72
C LYS A 194 -24.50 15.37 0.71
N LYS A 195 -25.22 15.33 1.84
CA LYS A 195 -26.51 16.03 2.01
C LYS A 195 -26.33 17.54 1.83
N LYS A 196 -25.33 18.16 2.45
CA LYS A 196 -25.04 19.60 2.28
C LYS A 196 -24.68 19.98 0.83
N SER A 197 -23.86 19.16 0.14
CA SER A 197 -23.55 19.40 -1.27
C SER A 197 -24.76 19.17 -2.20
N GLY A 198 -25.63 18.22 -1.87
CA GLY A 198 -26.85 17.94 -2.62
C GLY A 198 -27.89 19.07 -2.49
N PHE A 199 -28.05 19.64 -1.29
CA PHE A 199 -28.90 20.81 -1.07
C PHE A 199 -28.46 22.02 -1.89
N HIS A 200 -27.15 22.24 -2.03
CA HIS A 200 -26.62 23.34 -2.84
C HIS A 200 -26.86 23.17 -4.36
N VAL A 201 -26.97 21.94 -4.86
CA VAL A 201 -27.32 21.67 -6.27
C VAL A 201 -28.82 21.88 -6.51
N VAL A 202 -29.68 21.57 -5.54
CA VAL A 202 -31.13 21.75 -5.67
C VAL A 202 -31.51 23.24 -5.63
N GLU A 203 -30.90 24.05 -4.75
CA GLU A 203 -31.22 25.50 -4.63
C GLU A 203 -30.77 26.34 -5.84
N VAL A 204 -29.80 25.88 -6.64
CA VAL A 204 -29.29 26.65 -7.80
C VAL A 204 -30.15 26.46 -9.07
N VAL A 205 -31.05 25.46 -9.11
CA VAL A 205 -31.86 25.14 -10.30
C VAL A 205 -33.18 25.94 -10.37
N GLU A 206 -33.61 26.64 -9.32
CA GLU A 206 -34.93 27.31 -9.24
C GLU A 206 -34.98 28.82 -9.59
N LYS A 207 -33.97 29.38 -10.26
CA LYS A 207 -33.99 30.82 -10.65
C LYS A 207 -33.66 31.11 -12.11
N ARG A 208 -34.27 30.39 -13.06
CA ARG A 208 -34.49 30.93 -14.43
C ARG A 208 -35.74 30.31 -15.03
N VAL A 209 -36.86 31.04 -15.00
CA VAL A 209 -37.73 31.41 -16.14
C VAL A 209 -38.87 32.25 -15.55
N GLY A 210 -38.96 33.52 -15.93
CA GLY A 210 -40.08 34.38 -15.57
C GLY A 210 -39.75 35.87 -15.74
N GLY A 211 -39.73 36.35 -16.98
CA GLY A 211 -39.50 37.76 -17.28
C GLY A 211 -39.82 38.07 -18.73
N LYS A 212 -41.09 38.40 -18.95
CA LYS A 212 -41.80 38.96 -20.12
C LYS A 212 -40.97 39.50 -21.28
#